data_AF-A0A1V6ANX0-F1
#
_entry.id   AF-A0A1V6ANX0-F1
#
_cell.length_a   1.000
_cell.length_b   1.000
_cell.length_c   1.000
_cell.angle_alpha   90.00
_cell.angle_beta   90.00
_cell.angle_gamma   90.00
#
_symmetry.space_group_name_H-M   'P 1'
#
loop_
_entity.id
_entity.type
_entity.pdbx_description
1 polymer ?
#
loop_
_entity_poly.entity_id
_entity_poly.type
_entity_poly.pdbx_seq_one_letter_code
_entity_poly.pdbx_strand_id
1 'polypeptide(L)'
;MEKDNKKTKVRIAVFIITGIAVVAGAVLLFMLLGNKKEEGPMLHEIPVQRIGAEEGTSLDMPYEYIQSMMDRQDSLLKNAEDIEAQTTIAKKPDDIGIAIESEKRWFIGPSDKLLYVQGITSIKTIERKGNCKVTFIDGYESSYLMKNNDEDVEGYTILPEWMKDNIAPGYTIDNISILLINKGPKPDSIKFKVIGFYKANTEDTVYASMYTYAELYKFEEEVLNSLITSLTIYCEDGADMSSIYSFMNDYFSDSETKKEGENWVYMDYDFFYVPVTEQ
;
A
#
# COMPACT_ATOMS: atom_id res chain seq x y z
N MET A 1 24.21 74.38 4.40
CA MET A 1 24.57 72.95 4.21
C MET A 1 23.83 71.98 5.14
N GLU A 2 23.27 72.39 6.28
CA GLU A 2 22.63 71.46 7.23
C GLU A 2 21.19 71.04 6.84
N LYS A 3 20.44 71.91 6.14
CA LYS A 3 19.05 71.64 5.69
C LYS A 3 18.95 70.60 4.55
N ASP A 4 19.90 70.58 3.61
CA ASP A 4 19.86 69.65 2.47
C ASP A 4 20.22 68.22 2.88
N ASN A 5 21.15 68.05 3.82
CA ASN A 5 21.51 66.74 4.35
C ASN A 5 20.35 66.05 5.08
N LYS A 6 19.46 66.85 5.71
CA LYS A 6 18.26 66.35 6.38
C LYS A 6 17.19 65.89 5.39
N LYS A 7 17.00 66.60 4.27
CA LYS A 7 16.09 66.19 3.18
C LYS A 7 16.54 64.92 2.48
N THR A 8 17.85 64.76 2.24
CA THR A 8 18.41 63.56 1.62
C THR A 8 18.27 62.33 2.53
N LYS A 9 18.54 62.47 3.84
CA LYS A 9 18.33 61.39 4.82
C LYS A 9 16.87 60.97 4.96
N VAL A 10 15.93 61.92 4.92
CA VAL A 10 14.49 61.61 4.96
C VAL A 10 14.03 60.89 3.69
N ARG A 11 14.52 61.29 2.51
CA ARG A 11 14.21 60.59 1.25
C ARG A 11 14.75 59.16 1.25
N ILE A 12 15.99 58.94 1.69
CA ILE A 12 16.59 57.60 1.78
C ILE A 12 15.80 56.74 2.78
N ALA A 13 15.40 57.29 3.92
CA ALA A 13 14.58 56.57 4.90
C ALA A 13 13.21 56.16 4.34
N VAL A 14 12.55 57.05 3.57
CA VAL A 14 11.28 56.74 2.90
C VAL A 14 11.47 55.61 1.88
N PHE A 15 12.52 55.66 1.04
CA PHE A 15 12.80 54.60 0.07
C PHE A 15 13.07 53.25 0.73
N ILE A 16 13.79 53.22 1.86
CA ILE A 16 14.04 51.99 2.62
C ILE A 16 12.74 51.43 3.20
N ILE A 17 11.90 52.28 3.81
CA ILE A 17 10.63 51.85 4.40
C ILE A 17 9.68 51.32 3.32
N THR A 18 9.57 52.01 2.17
CA THR A 18 8.75 51.56 1.05
C THR A 18 9.29 50.24 0.46
N GLY A 19 10.61 50.09 0.36
CA GLY A 19 11.24 48.84 -0.08
C GLY A 19 10.94 47.67 0.86
N ILE A 20 11.05 47.87 2.18
CA ILE A 20 10.72 46.85 3.17
C ILE A 20 9.23 46.50 3.12
N ALA A 21 8.34 47.48 2.95
CA ALA A 21 6.90 47.22 2.84
C ALA A 21 6.54 46.41 1.59
N VAL A 22 7.20 46.67 0.46
CA VAL A 22 7.00 45.90 -0.79
C VAL A 22 7.55 44.48 -0.66
N VAL A 23 8.72 44.30 -0.05
CA VAL A 23 9.30 42.96 0.19
C VAL A 23 8.45 42.19 1.20
N ALA A 24 8.04 42.82 2.30
CA ALA A 24 7.15 42.20 3.29
C ALA A 24 5.80 41.83 2.67
N GLY A 25 5.23 42.69 1.83
CA GLY A 25 3.99 42.41 1.10
C GLY A 25 4.13 41.28 0.08
N ALA A 26 5.26 41.20 -0.63
CA ALA A 26 5.56 40.11 -1.56
C ALA A 26 5.80 38.78 -0.84
N VAL A 27 6.46 38.80 0.33
CA VAL A 27 6.63 37.63 1.20
C VAL A 27 5.30 37.19 1.80
N LEU A 28 4.44 38.12 2.22
CA LEU A 28 3.07 37.82 2.66
C LEU A 28 2.21 37.25 1.54
N LEU A 29 2.33 37.77 0.31
CA LEU A 29 1.68 37.21 -0.87
C LEU A 29 2.24 35.82 -1.22
N PHE A 30 3.56 35.59 -1.09
CA PHE A 30 4.15 34.25 -1.24
C PHE A 30 3.73 33.29 -0.12
N MET A 31 3.50 33.77 1.10
CA MET A 31 2.95 32.96 2.20
C MET A 31 1.44 32.70 2.03
N LEU A 32 0.69 33.66 1.48
CA LEU A 32 -0.76 33.56 1.26
C LEU A 32 -1.15 32.81 -0.04
N LEU A 33 -0.33 32.90 -1.10
CA LEU A 33 -0.57 32.26 -2.40
C LEU A 33 0.41 31.12 -2.70
N GLY A 34 1.61 31.14 -2.16
CA GLY A 34 2.73 30.26 -2.55
C GLY A 34 2.92 29.01 -1.68
N ASN A 35 1.92 28.61 -0.90
CA ASN A 35 1.98 27.35 -0.16
C ASN A 35 0.64 26.60 -0.13
N LYS A 36 -0.19 26.78 -1.16
CA LYS A 36 -0.91 25.62 -1.65
C LYS A 36 0.16 24.77 -2.32
N LYS A 37 0.71 23.79 -1.59
CA LYS A 37 0.98 22.53 -2.26
C LYS A 37 -0.28 22.28 -3.08
N GLU A 38 -0.16 22.06 -4.38
CA GLU A 38 -1.20 21.32 -5.06
C GLU A 38 -1.36 20.08 -4.21
N GLU A 39 -2.36 20.09 -3.31
CA GLU A 39 -2.87 18.89 -2.70
C GLU A 39 -3.15 18.05 -3.93
N GLY A 40 -2.40 16.95 -4.08
CA GLY A 40 -2.75 15.94 -5.05
C GLY A 40 -4.24 15.62 -4.89
N PRO A 41 -4.88 15.05 -5.92
CA PRO A 41 -6.31 14.76 -5.86
C PRO A 41 -6.65 14.16 -4.49
N MET A 42 -7.61 14.77 -3.81
CA MET A 42 -8.07 14.27 -2.53
C MET A 42 -8.55 12.83 -2.77
N LEU A 43 -8.00 11.92 -1.98
CA LEU A 43 -8.18 10.48 -2.16
C LEU A 43 -9.26 10.01 -1.21
N HIS A 44 -10.33 9.47 -1.76
CA HIS A 44 -11.37 8.82 -0.99
C HIS A 44 -11.00 7.38 -0.68
N GLU A 45 -11.25 6.97 0.56
CA GLU A 45 -11.09 5.61 1.02
C GLU A 45 -12.46 4.94 1.16
N ILE A 46 -12.60 3.77 0.56
CA ILE A 46 -13.78 2.92 0.69
C ILE A 46 -13.35 1.64 1.37
N PRO A 47 -13.31 1.61 2.72
CA PRO A 47 -13.04 0.40 3.47
C PRO A 47 -14.21 -0.59 3.32
N VAL A 48 -13.85 -1.86 3.20
CA VAL A 48 -14.79 -2.98 3.34
C VAL A 48 -14.76 -3.44 4.79
N GLN A 49 -15.93 -3.76 5.35
CA GLN A 49 -16.10 -4.20 6.73
C GLN A 49 -17.05 -5.39 6.81
N ARG A 50 -16.95 -6.18 7.87
CA ARG A 50 -17.87 -7.28 8.11
C ARG A 50 -19.16 -6.75 8.76
N ILE A 51 -20.32 -7.19 8.29
CA ILE A 51 -21.62 -6.76 8.83
C ILE A 51 -21.76 -7.20 10.29
N GLY A 52 -22.10 -6.25 11.15
CA GLY A 52 -22.27 -6.49 12.59
C GLY A 52 -20.96 -6.70 13.36
N ALA A 53 -19.80 -6.53 12.71
CA ALA A 53 -18.51 -6.50 13.39
C ALA A 53 -18.12 -5.08 13.82
N GLU A 54 -17.24 -4.98 14.80
CA GLU A 54 -16.65 -3.70 15.20
C GLU A 54 -15.67 -3.21 14.11
N GLU A 55 -15.55 -1.89 13.97
CA GLU A 55 -14.58 -1.29 13.05
C GLU A 55 -13.16 -1.82 13.34
N GLY A 56 -12.45 -2.21 12.27
CA GLY A 56 -11.11 -2.80 12.37
C GLY A 56 -11.07 -4.29 12.69
N THR A 57 -12.21 -4.97 12.78
CA THR A 57 -12.25 -6.44 12.84
C THR A 57 -11.75 -7.03 11.52
N SER A 58 -11.02 -8.15 11.60
CA SER A 58 -10.63 -8.94 10.42
C SER A 58 -11.84 -9.24 9.55
N LEU A 59 -11.66 -9.12 8.23
CA LEU A 59 -12.68 -9.54 7.29
C LEU A 59 -12.88 -11.06 7.34
N ASP A 60 -11.82 -11.85 7.49
CA ASP A 60 -11.87 -13.31 7.31
C ASP A 60 -12.50 -13.66 5.95
N MET A 61 -12.14 -12.88 4.92
CA MET A 61 -12.74 -12.96 3.59
C MET A 61 -12.00 -13.99 2.72
N PRO A 62 -12.73 -14.77 1.90
CA PRO A 62 -12.11 -15.70 0.96
C PRO A 62 -11.23 -14.98 -0.06
N TYR A 63 -10.09 -15.58 -0.39
CA TYR A 63 -9.15 -15.07 -1.38
C TYR A 63 -9.78 -14.83 -2.76
N GLU A 64 -10.77 -15.66 -3.15
CA GLU A 64 -11.44 -15.60 -4.47
C GLU A 64 -12.01 -14.21 -4.80
N TYR A 65 -12.44 -13.45 -3.77
CA TYR A 65 -12.92 -12.07 -3.91
C TYR A 65 -11.83 -11.13 -4.42
N ILE A 66 -10.64 -11.20 -3.82
CA ILE A 66 -9.50 -10.38 -4.22
C ILE A 66 -8.91 -10.89 -5.54
N GLN A 67 -8.88 -12.21 -5.76
CA GLN A 67 -8.49 -12.79 -7.04
C GLN A 67 -9.34 -12.22 -8.19
N SER A 68 -10.66 -12.18 -8.02
CA SER A 68 -11.57 -11.65 -9.03
C SER A 68 -11.39 -10.15 -9.28
N MET A 69 -10.98 -9.38 -8.26
CA MET A 69 -10.59 -7.97 -8.44
C MET A 69 -9.28 -7.83 -9.23
N MET A 70 -8.26 -8.62 -8.88
CA MET A 70 -6.96 -8.61 -9.57
C MET A 70 -7.10 -9.05 -11.04
N ASP A 71 -7.89 -10.08 -11.34
CA ASP A 71 -8.14 -10.54 -12.72
C ASP A 71 -8.88 -9.51 -13.58
N ARG A 72 -9.59 -8.57 -12.93
CA ARG A 72 -10.31 -7.46 -13.59
C ARG A 72 -9.62 -6.12 -13.38
N GLN A 73 -8.36 -6.11 -12.93
CA GLN A 73 -7.63 -4.91 -12.53
C GLN A 73 -7.70 -3.80 -13.59
N ASP A 74 -7.48 -4.10 -14.87
CA ASP A 74 -7.53 -3.11 -15.96
C ASP A 74 -8.90 -2.42 -16.12
N SER A 75 -9.98 -3.08 -15.71
CA SER A 75 -11.33 -2.53 -15.77
C SER A 75 -11.71 -1.79 -14.49
N LEU A 76 -11.23 -2.25 -13.34
CA LEU A 76 -11.52 -1.67 -12.02
C LEU A 76 -10.65 -0.44 -11.73
N LEU A 77 -9.36 -0.51 -12.06
CA LEU A 77 -8.39 0.60 -11.88
C LEU A 77 -8.54 1.74 -12.90
N LYS A 78 -9.50 1.66 -13.84
CA LYS A 78 -9.87 2.87 -14.61
C LYS A 78 -10.41 3.98 -13.71
N ASN A 79 -11.07 3.59 -12.62
CA ASN A 79 -11.78 4.49 -11.73
C ASN A 79 -11.31 4.39 -10.26
N ALA A 80 -10.37 3.48 -9.96
CA ALA A 80 -9.67 3.39 -8.68
C ALA A 80 -8.18 3.72 -8.87
N GLU A 81 -7.62 4.50 -7.96
CA GLU A 81 -6.18 4.74 -7.88
C GLU A 81 -5.46 3.47 -7.40
N ASP A 82 -6.04 2.77 -6.42
CA ASP A 82 -5.42 1.63 -5.77
C ASP A 82 -6.46 0.72 -5.11
N ILE A 83 -6.11 -0.56 -4.95
CA ILE A 83 -6.89 -1.54 -4.20
C ILE A 83 -5.93 -2.18 -3.20
N GLU A 84 -6.08 -1.84 -1.92
CA GLU A 84 -5.27 -2.38 -0.84
C GLU A 84 -6.01 -3.51 -0.15
N ALA A 85 -5.48 -4.72 -0.29
CA ALA A 85 -5.89 -5.91 0.44
C ALA A 85 -4.69 -6.47 1.19
N GLN A 86 -4.95 -7.03 2.37
CA GLN A 86 -3.94 -7.61 3.24
C GLN A 86 -4.35 -9.00 3.70
N THR A 87 -3.39 -9.92 3.81
CA THR A 87 -3.63 -11.23 4.43
C THR A 87 -3.37 -11.21 5.92
N THR A 88 -3.69 -12.33 6.57
CA THR A 88 -3.15 -12.69 7.89
C THR A 88 -1.61 -12.64 7.87
N ILE A 89 -1.04 -12.10 8.95
CA ILE A 89 0.40 -12.03 9.16
C ILE A 89 0.88 -13.38 9.72
N ALA A 90 1.71 -14.09 8.96
CA ALA A 90 2.33 -15.34 9.38
C ALA A 90 3.68 -15.08 10.07
N LYS A 91 3.96 -15.76 11.18
CA LYS A 91 5.23 -15.60 11.92
C LYS A 91 6.23 -16.69 11.53
N LYS A 92 7.49 -16.31 11.30
CA LYS A 92 8.61 -17.27 11.27
C LYS A 92 8.99 -17.59 12.73
N PRO A 93 8.98 -18.87 13.18
CA PRO A 93 9.17 -20.12 12.44
C PRO A 93 7.91 -20.96 12.20
N ASP A 94 6.73 -20.48 12.60
CA ASP A 94 5.55 -21.30 12.86
C ASP A 94 4.89 -21.80 11.56
N ASP A 95 4.69 -20.91 10.57
CA ASP A 95 3.90 -21.25 9.37
C ASP A 95 4.69 -21.12 8.06
N ILE A 96 5.70 -20.24 8.02
CA ILE A 96 6.45 -19.93 6.80
C ILE A 96 7.97 -19.99 7.02
N GLY A 97 8.67 -20.47 6.00
CA GLY A 97 10.11 -20.46 5.86
C GLY A 97 10.58 -19.50 4.76
N ILE A 98 11.83 -19.03 4.85
CA ILE A 98 12.47 -18.22 3.82
C ILE A 98 13.82 -18.82 3.47
N ALA A 99 14.08 -19.02 2.18
CA ALA A 99 15.39 -19.39 1.66
C ALA A 99 15.87 -18.37 0.61
N ILE A 100 17.18 -18.22 0.48
CA ILE A 100 17.80 -17.37 -0.55
C ILE A 100 17.95 -18.24 -1.79
N GLU A 101 17.26 -17.90 -2.89
CA GLU A 101 17.15 -18.74 -4.08
C GLU A 101 18.53 -19.06 -4.69
N SER A 102 19.35 -18.02 -4.89
CA SER A 102 20.65 -18.11 -5.55
C SER A 102 21.65 -19.01 -4.80
N GLU A 103 21.55 -19.04 -3.46
CA GLU A 103 22.47 -19.79 -2.61
C GLU A 103 21.89 -21.11 -2.10
N LYS A 104 20.60 -21.39 -2.38
CA LYS A 104 19.86 -22.55 -1.87
C LYS A 104 20.03 -22.77 -0.36
N ARG A 105 20.11 -21.66 0.40
CA ARG A 105 20.32 -21.68 1.85
C ARG A 105 19.13 -21.07 2.57
N TRP A 106 18.83 -21.58 3.76
CA TRP A 106 17.86 -20.96 4.65
C TRP A 106 18.32 -19.56 5.04
N PHE A 107 17.39 -18.61 5.03
CA PHE A 107 17.64 -17.30 5.61
C PHE A 107 17.74 -17.45 7.13
N ILE A 108 18.87 -17.06 7.71
CA ILE A 108 19.09 -17.02 9.15
C ILE A 108 19.17 -15.53 9.52
N GLY A 109 18.08 -15.01 10.10
CA GLY A 109 18.02 -13.64 10.57
C GLY A 109 18.67 -13.48 11.96
N PRO A 110 18.90 -12.24 12.40
CA PRO A 110 19.31 -11.95 13.77
C PRO A 110 18.35 -12.59 14.78
N SER A 111 18.87 -13.21 15.83
CA SER A 111 18.09 -13.96 16.83
C SER A 111 17.15 -13.07 17.67
N ASP A 112 17.39 -11.77 17.66
CA ASP A 112 16.62 -10.74 18.36
C ASP A 112 15.45 -10.17 17.54
N LYS A 113 15.35 -10.54 16.25
CA LYS A 113 14.30 -10.06 15.33
C LYS A 113 13.26 -11.13 15.07
N LEU A 114 11.99 -10.76 15.23
CA LEU A 114 10.84 -11.62 14.93
C LEU A 114 10.38 -11.35 13.51
N LEU A 115 10.64 -12.28 12.59
CA LEU A 115 10.28 -12.08 11.19
C LEU A 115 8.84 -12.54 10.91
N TYR A 116 8.09 -11.71 10.20
CA TYR A 116 6.73 -11.96 9.76
C TYR A 116 6.64 -11.99 8.22
N VAL A 117 5.55 -12.52 7.69
CA VAL A 117 5.25 -12.52 6.26
C VAL A 117 3.78 -12.18 6.06
N GLN A 118 3.49 -11.35 5.05
CA GLN A 118 2.13 -10.92 4.74
C GLN A 118 1.96 -10.75 3.23
N GLY A 119 0.87 -11.28 2.68
CA GLY A 119 0.43 -10.99 1.31
C GLY A 119 -0.24 -9.63 1.25
N ILE A 120 0.14 -8.81 0.27
CA ILE A 120 -0.40 -7.46 0.06
C ILE A 120 -0.62 -7.19 -1.44
N THR A 121 -1.58 -6.32 -1.75
CA THR A 121 -1.77 -5.79 -3.11
C THR A 121 -1.23 -4.36 -3.27
N SER A 122 -1.00 -3.63 -2.18
CA SER A 122 -0.57 -2.22 -2.22
C SER A 122 0.47 -1.88 -1.16
N ILE A 123 1.43 -1.02 -1.54
CA ILE A 123 2.42 -0.44 -0.61
C ILE A 123 1.80 0.50 0.43
N LYS A 124 0.56 0.97 0.26
CA LYS A 124 -0.13 1.77 1.28
C LYS A 124 -0.21 1.02 2.61
N THR A 125 -0.27 -0.32 2.58
CA THR A 125 -0.13 -1.20 3.76
C THR A 125 1.15 -0.93 4.57
N ILE A 126 2.24 -0.62 3.87
CA ILE A 126 3.56 -0.35 4.45
C ILE A 126 3.63 1.12 4.89
N GLU A 127 3.18 2.04 4.05
CA GLU A 127 3.32 3.49 4.25
C GLU A 127 2.42 4.05 5.38
N ARG A 128 1.23 3.47 5.58
CA ARG A 128 0.30 3.83 6.66
C ARG A 128 0.87 3.66 8.06
N LYS A 129 1.92 2.87 8.22
CA LYS A 129 2.52 2.55 9.52
C LYS A 129 3.37 3.68 10.12
N GLY A 130 3.44 4.83 9.43
CA GLY A 130 4.13 6.03 9.91
C GLY A 130 5.66 5.88 9.83
N ASN A 131 6.32 6.83 9.18
CA ASN A 131 7.78 6.83 8.96
C ASN A 131 8.33 5.61 8.19
N CYS A 132 7.47 4.82 7.55
CA CYS A 132 7.88 3.74 6.67
C CYS A 132 7.86 4.24 5.23
N LYS A 133 8.98 4.12 4.53
CA LYS A 133 9.10 4.46 3.11
C LYS A 133 9.66 3.28 2.34
N VAL A 134 8.96 2.88 1.29
CA VAL A 134 9.44 1.88 0.33
C VAL A 134 10.43 2.56 -0.63
N THR A 135 11.55 1.90 -0.85
CA THR A 135 12.52 2.23 -1.90
C THR A 135 12.53 1.08 -2.88
N PHE A 136 11.99 1.32 -4.07
CA PHE A 136 12.00 0.33 -5.15
C PHE A 136 13.39 0.17 -5.74
N ILE A 137 13.64 -1.04 -6.22
CA ILE A 137 14.72 -1.34 -7.14
C ILE A 137 14.36 -0.74 -8.51
N ASP A 138 15.36 -0.22 -9.24
CA ASP A 138 15.16 0.40 -10.55
C ASP A 138 14.37 -0.52 -11.50
N GLY A 139 13.34 0.04 -12.14
CA GLY A 139 12.46 -0.69 -13.06
C GLY A 139 11.25 -1.37 -12.40
N TYR A 140 11.12 -1.30 -11.08
CA TYR A 140 9.94 -1.77 -10.34
C TYR A 140 9.15 -0.63 -9.72
N GLU A 141 7.87 -0.90 -9.46
CA GLU A 141 6.91 0.02 -8.86
C GLU A 141 5.82 -0.77 -8.11
N SER A 142 4.90 -0.06 -7.44
CA SER A 142 3.84 -0.68 -6.61
C SER A 142 2.91 -1.61 -7.40
N SER A 143 2.66 -1.32 -8.67
CA SER A 143 1.73 -2.08 -9.53
C SER A 143 2.08 -3.57 -9.63
N TYR A 144 3.35 -3.93 -9.42
CA TYR A 144 3.83 -5.31 -9.42
C TYR A 144 3.24 -6.17 -8.29
N LEU A 145 2.72 -5.58 -7.21
CA LEU A 145 2.08 -6.34 -6.12
C LEU A 145 0.70 -6.90 -6.50
N MET A 146 0.07 -6.33 -7.53
CA MET A 146 -1.23 -6.78 -8.08
C MET A 146 -1.09 -7.60 -9.36
N LYS A 147 0.09 -7.60 -10.00
CA LYS A 147 0.28 -8.32 -11.25
C LYS A 147 0.16 -9.83 -11.02
N ASN A 148 -0.57 -10.47 -11.93
CA ASN A 148 -0.46 -11.92 -12.12
C ASN A 148 0.97 -12.27 -12.57
N ASN A 149 1.36 -13.52 -12.36
CA ASN A 149 2.74 -13.96 -12.55
C ASN A 149 3.18 -13.78 -14.03
N ASP A 150 4.33 -13.14 -14.25
CA ASP A 150 5.01 -13.16 -15.56
C ASP A 150 5.69 -14.53 -15.73
N GLU A 151 5.81 -15.04 -16.96
CA GLU A 151 6.24 -16.42 -17.25
C GLU A 151 7.58 -16.86 -16.59
N ASP A 152 8.46 -15.91 -16.24
CA ASP A 152 9.77 -16.17 -15.61
C ASP A 152 9.83 -15.87 -14.09
N VAL A 153 8.82 -15.21 -13.52
CA VAL A 153 8.80 -14.76 -12.11
C VAL A 153 7.46 -15.14 -11.47
N GLU A 154 7.52 -16.07 -10.53
CA GLU A 154 6.31 -16.57 -9.84
C GLU A 154 5.68 -15.53 -8.90
N GLY A 155 6.43 -14.55 -8.37
CA GLY A 155 5.87 -13.45 -7.58
C GLY A 155 6.86 -12.36 -7.20
N TYR A 156 6.39 -11.35 -6.46
CA TYR A 156 7.15 -10.15 -6.09
C TYR A 156 7.16 -9.91 -4.59
N THR A 157 8.25 -9.36 -4.05
CA THR A 157 8.37 -9.10 -2.60
C THR A 157 9.11 -7.81 -2.26
N ILE A 158 8.71 -7.20 -1.14
CA ILE A 158 9.38 -6.05 -0.54
C ILE A 158 9.89 -6.48 0.84
N LEU A 159 11.19 -6.27 1.08
CA LEU A 159 11.87 -6.74 2.28
C LEU A 159 12.20 -5.60 3.24
N PRO A 160 12.27 -5.85 4.56
CA PRO A 160 12.81 -4.87 5.47
C PRO A 160 14.30 -4.65 5.18
N GLU A 161 14.76 -3.40 5.25
CA GLU A 161 16.10 -3.01 4.77
C GLU A 161 17.24 -3.80 5.41
N TRP A 162 17.12 -4.14 6.70
CA TRP A 162 18.15 -4.91 7.41
C TRP A 162 18.38 -6.32 6.83
N MET A 163 17.44 -6.87 6.05
CA MET A 163 17.64 -8.14 5.35
C MET A 163 18.60 -8.03 4.16
N LYS A 164 18.80 -6.82 3.62
CA LYS A 164 19.65 -6.56 2.45
C LYS A 164 21.07 -7.09 2.65
N ASP A 165 21.69 -6.76 3.77
CA ASP A 165 23.07 -7.17 4.08
C ASP A 165 23.22 -8.69 4.28
N ASN A 166 22.14 -9.37 4.70
CA ASN A 166 22.15 -10.80 5.00
C ASN A 166 21.82 -11.68 3.77
N ILE A 167 20.99 -11.16 2.87
CA ILE A 167 20.60 -11.85 1.64
C ILE A 167 21.61 -11.60 0.52
N ALA A 168 22.19 -10.41 0.49
CA ALA A 168 23.01 -9.98 -0.63
C ALA A 168 24.23 -9.15 -0.19
N PRO A 169 25.11 -9.69 0.70
CA PRO A 169 26.32 -8.99 1.12
C PRO A 169 27.22 -8.71 -0.09
N GLY A 170 27.27 -7.45 -0.52
CA GLY A 170 28.09 -7.01 -1.66
C GLY A 170 27.44 -7.15 -3.04
N TYR A 171 26.14 -7.45 -3.14
CA TYR A 171 25.46 -7.38 -4.44
C TYR A 171 25.36 -5.93 -4.92
N THR A 172 26.00 -5.67 -6.06
CA THR A 172 25.77 -4.48 -6.89
C THR A 172 24.61 -4.68 -7.87
N ILE A 173 23.93 -5.84 -7.82
CA ILE A 173 22.97 -6.29 -8.82
C ILE A 173 21.59 -6.41 -8.17
N ASP A 174 20.65 -5.67 -8.75
CA ASP A 174 19.23 -5.58 -8.48
C ASP A 174 18.41 -6.85 -8.82
N ASN A 175 19.07 -8.01 -8.83
CA ASN A 175 18.48 -9.30 -9.17
C ASN A 175 18.53 -10.28 -8.00
N ILE A 176 17.76 -9.96 -6.96
CA ILE A 176 17.64 -10.76 -5.75
C ILE A 176 16.28 -11.46 -5.76
N SER A 177 16.27 -12.74 -5.36
CA SER A 177 15.04 -13.51 -5.19
C SER A 177 15.12 -14.35 -3.91
N ILE A 178 13.97 -14.57 -3.30
CA ILE A 178 13.79 -15.47 -2.15
C ILE A 178 12.78 -16.56 -2.50
N LEU A 179 12.84 -17.67 -1.78
CA LEU A 179 11.78 -18.66 -1.75
C LEU A 179 11.00 -18.48 -0.46
N LEU A 180 9.69 -18.28 -0.57
CA LEU A 180 8.78 -18.44 0.55
C LEU A 180 8.32 -19.89 0.56
N ILE A 181 8.34 -20.52 1.74
CA ILE A 181 8.10 -21.94 1.90
C ILE A 181 6.97 -22.10 2.91
N ASN A 182 5.81 -22.57 2.46
CA ASN A 182 4.73 -22.95 3.36
C ASN A 182 5.16 -24.23 4.11
N LYS A 183 5.10 -24.19 5.45
CA LYS A 183 5.44 -25.34 6.31
C LYS A 183 4.22 -26.14 6.75
N GLY A 184 3.05 -25.80 6.22
CA GLY A 184 1.79 -26.49 6.44
C GLY A 184 1.82 -27.96 6.01
N PRO A 185 0.67 -28.65 6.10
CA PRO A 185 0.57 -30.10 5.88
C PRO A 185 1.03 -30.55 4.50
N LYS A 186 1.01 -29.66 3.50
CA LYS A 186 1.55 -29.89 2.16
C LYS A 186 2.59 -28.81 1.86
N PRO A 187 3.86 -29.02 2.24
CA PRO A 187 4.90 -28.04 2.01
C PRO A 187 5.05 -27.75 0.52
N ASP A 188 4.92 -26.48 0.17
CA ASP A 188 5.20 -25.95 -1.17
C ASP A 188 6.12 -24.73 -1.02
N SER A 189 6.86 -24.44 -2.08
CA SER A 189 7.77 -23.29 -2.11
C SER A 189 7.63 -22.55 -3.42
N ILE A 190 7.46 -21.24 -3.32
CA ILE A 190 7.29 -20.37 -4.48
C ILE A 190 8.34 -19.27 -4.45
N LYS A 191 8.83 -18.93 -5.63
CA LYS A 191 9.87 -17.92 -5.83
C LYS A 191 9.29 -16.52 -5.87
N PHE A 192 9.93 -15.60 -5.16
CA PHE A 192 9.59 -14.19 -5.14
C PHE A 192 10.80 -13.35 -5.52
N LYS A 193 10.65 -12.53 -6.57
CA LYS A 193 11.62 -11.52 -6.96
C LYS A 193 11.53 -10.34 -5.99
N VAL A 194 12.66 -9.93 -5.43
CA VAL A 194 12.72 -8.73 -4.59
C VAL A 194 12.64 -7.51 -5.49
N ILE A 195 11.68 -6.63 -5.21
CA ILE A 195 11.40 -5.41 -5.99
C ILE A 195 11.64 -4.12 -5.20
N GLY A 196 11.83 -4.22 -3.89
CA GLY A 196 12.07 -3.05 -3.05
C GLY A 196 12.43 -3.40 -1.62
N PHE A 197 12.82 -2.38 -0.89
CA PHE A 197 13.13 -2.44 0.53
C PHE A 197 12.42 -1.33 1.28
N TYR A 198 12.09 -1.54 2.56
CA TYR A 198 11.54 -0.50 3.41
C TYR A 198 12.32 -0.36 4.72
N LYS A 199 12.37 0.88 5.24
CA LYS A 199 12.87 1.19 6.58
C LYS A 199 11.70 1.23 7.55
N ALA A 200 11.77 0.45 8.62
CA ALA A 200 10.86 0.54 9.76
C ALA A 200 11.66 0.42 11.05
N ASN A 201 11.27 1.15 12.09
CA ASN A 201 11.93 1.13 13.39
C ASN A 201 11.61 -0.16 14.18
N THR A 202 10.48 -0.80 13.86
CA THR A 202 9.90 -1.87 14.68
C THR A 202 9.42 -3.07 13.88
N GLU A 203 9.45 -3.01 12.55
CA GLU A 203 8.85 -4.06 11.72
C GLU A 203 9.88 -4.89 10.97
N ASP A 204 9.60 -6.19 10.99
CA ASP A 204 10.40 -7.26 10.42
C ASP A 204 9.47 -8.10 9.51
N THR A 205 8.63 -7.46 8.71
CA THR A 205 7.64 -8.14 7.84
C THR A 205 8.16 -8.23 6.41
N VAL A 206 8.17 -9.43 5.85
CA VAL A 206 8.34 -9.65 4.42
C VAL A 206 6.99 -9.51 3.74
N TYR A 207 6.87 -8.55 2.85
CA TYR A 207 5.65 -8.31 2.10
C TYR A 207 5.71 -9.03 0.76
N ALA A 208 4.71 -9.83 0.44
CA ALA A 208 4.63 -10.63 -0.78
C ALA A 208 3.45 -10.19 -1.64
N SER A 209 3.57 -10.29 -2.96
CA SER A 209 2.46 -10.09 -3.89
C SER A 209 1.33 -11.06 -3.55
N MET A 210 0.11 -10.51 -3.38
CA MET A 210 -1.06 -11.24 -2.90
C MET A 210 -1.33 -12.50 -3.73
N TYR A 211 -1.33 -12.37 -5.06
CA TYR A 211 -1.67 -13.46 -5.97
C TYR A 211 -0.80 -14.70 -5.73
N THR A 212 0.52 -14.51 -5.80
CA THR A 212 1.51 -15.57 -5.57
C THR A 212 1.52 -16.07 -4.13
N TYR A 213 1.30 -15.18 -3.16
CA TYR A 213 1.27 -15.58 -1.75
C TYR A 213 0.12 -16.54 -1.46
N ALA A 214 -1.06 -16.32 -2.05
CA ALA A 214 -2.19 -17.23 -1.94
C ALA A 214 -1.92 -18.61 -2.58
N GLU A 215 -1.14 -18.67 -3.67
CA GLU A 215 -0.74 -19.94 -4.31
C GLU A 215 0.06 -20.87 -3.39
N LEU A 216 0.77 -20.34 -2.38
CA LEU A 216 1.42 -21.15 -1.35
C LEU A 216 0.43 -22.00 -0.55
N TYR A 217 -0.84 -21.58 -0.52
CA TYR A 217 -1.94 -22.19 0.22
C TYR A 217 -2.98 -22.84 -0.70
N LYS A 218 -2.69 -23.05 -2.00
CA LYS A 218 -3.63 -23.64 -2.98
C LYS A 218 -4.20 -25.01 -2.59
N PHE A 219 -3.58 -25.70 -1.63
CA PHE A 219 -4.06 -26.98 -1.12
C PHE A 219 -4.67 -26.91 0.29
N GLU A 220 -4.82 -25.71 0.85
CA GLU A 220 -5.33 -25.41 2.19
C GLU A 220 -6.57 -24.51 2.08
N GLU A 221 -7.68 -25.10 1.61
CA GLU A 221 -8.94 -24.40 1.35
C GLU A 221 -9.46 -23.61 2.57
N GLU A 222 -9.31 -24.14 3.79
CA GLU A 222 -9.69 -23.44 5.02
C GLU A 222 -8.92 -22.12 5.21
N VAL A 223 -7.63 -22.10 4.85
CA VAL A 223 -6.80 -20.90 4.89
C VAL A 223 -7.27 -19.91 3.82
N LEU A 224 -7.49 -20.38 2.58
CA LEU A 224 -7.95 -19.52 1.48
C LEU A 224 -9.33 -18.90 1.76
N ASN A 225 -10.22 -19.62 2.44
CA ASN A 225 -11.57 -19.15 2.78
C ASN A 225 -11.60 -18.05 3.84
N SER A 226 -10.47 -17.74 4.48
CA SER A 226 -10.38 -16.70 5.51
C SER A 226 -9.10 -15.87 5.40
N LEU A 227 -8.45 -15.88 4.23
CA LEU A 227 -7.10 -15.36 4.07
C LEU A 227 -7.03 -13.84 4.20
N ILE A 228 -8.06 -13.13 3.74
CA ILE A 228 -8.06 -11.67 3.60
C ILE A 228 -8.58 -11.03 4.88
N THR A 229 -7.75 -10.19 5.50
CA THR A 229 -8.04 -9.54 6.78
C THR A 229 -8.49 -8.10 6.63
N SER A 230 -8.08 -7.42 5.56
CA SER A 230 -8.54 -6.07 5.24
C SER A 230 -8.60 -5.84 3.73
N LEU A 231 -9.50 -4.94 3.32
CA LEU A 231 -9.68 -4.48 1.95
C LEU A 231 -10.11 -3.00 1.97
N THR A 232 -9.43 -2.16 1.20
CA THR A 232 -9.72 -0.74 1.01
C THR A 232 -9.52 -0.37 -0.45
N ILE A 233 -10.50 0.33 -1.03
CA ILE A 233 -10.40 0.86 -2.39
C ILE A 233 -10.14 2.36 -2.30
N TYR A 234 -9.19 2.85 -3.11
CA TYR A 234 -8.83 4.25 -3.18
C TYR A 234 -9.25 4.86 -4.50
N CYS A 235 -9.89 6.02 -4.45
CA CYS A 235 -10.37 6.70 -5.65
C CYS A 235 -10.18 8.20 -5.53
N GLU A 236 -9.94 8.88 -6.64
CA GLU A 236 -9.88 10.34 -6.67
C GLU A 236 -11.27 10.95 -6.42
N ASP A 237 -11.29 12.14 -5.83
CA ASP A 237 -12.49 12.97 -5.71
C ASP A 237 -13.23 13.11 -7.05
N GLY A 238 -14.51 12.71 -7.06
CA GLY A 238 -15.36 12.78 -8.25
C GLY A 238 -15.16 11.66 -9.27
N ALA A 239 -14.38 10.62 -8.95
CA ALA A 239 -14.25 9.42 -9.78
C ALA A 239 -15.62 8.73 -10.02
N ASP A 240 -15.81 8.18 -11.22
CA ASP A 240 -17.00 7.40 -11.54
C ASP A 240 -16.93 6.01 -10.88
N MET A 241 -17.55 5.90 -9.71
CA MET A 241 -17.55 4.68 -8.92
C MET A 241 -18.51 3.60 -9.43
N SER A 242 -19.26 3.83 -10.51
CA SER A 242 -20.32 2.92 -10.97
C SER A 242 -19.82 1.50 -11.24
N SER A 243 -18.64 1.36 -11.86
CA SER A 243 -18.06 0.05 -12.19
C SER A 243 -17.58 -0.70 -10.95
N ILE A 244 -17.03 0.03 -9.97
CA ILE A 244 -16.60 -0.53 -8.69
C ILE A 244 -17.83 -0.96 -7.90
N TYR A 245 -18.84 -0.09 -7.75
CA TYR A 245 -20.09 -0.47 -7.08
C TYR A 245 -20.80 -1.64 -7.78
N SER A 246 -20.83 -1.67 -9.11
CA SER A 246 -21.40 -2.80 -9.85
C SER A 246 -20.64 -4.09 -9.56
N PHE A 247 -19.30 -4.06 -9.58
CA PHE A 247 -18.49 -5.22 -9.25
C PHE A 247 -18.71 -5.67 -7.80
N MET A 248 -18.69 -4.73 -6.86
CA MET A 248 -18.91 -5.01 -5.44
C MET A 248 -20.30 -5.61 -5.22
N ASN A 249 -21.34 -5.06 -5.87
CA ASN A 249 -22.69 -5.61 -5.79
C ASN A 249 -22.75 -7.01 -6.42
N ASP A 250 -22.21 -7.22 -7.62
CA ASP A 250 -22.26 -8.52 -8.29
C ASP A 250 -21.52 -9.63 -7.53
N TYR A 251 -20.48 -9.28 -6.77
CA TYR A 251 -19.57 -10.24 -6.17
C TYR A 251 -19.77 -10.40 -4.65
N PHE A 252 -20.17 -9.35 -3.93
CA PHE A 252 -20.53 -9.42 -2.50
C PHE A 252 -22.03 -9.60 -2.26
N SER A 253 -22.89 -9.45 -3.28
CA SER A 253 -24.30 -9.84 -3.19
C SER A 253 -24.47 -11.28 -3.65
N ASP A 254 -25.15 -12.08 -2.84
CA ASP A 254 -25.34 -13.52 -3.02
C ASP A 254 -25.77 -13.90 -4.46
N SER A 255 -25.11 -14.92 -5.02
CA SER A 255 -25.43 -15.55 -6.32
C SER A 255 -26.89 -16.04 -6.42
N GLU A 256 -27.59 -16.24 -5.30
CA GLU A 256 -29.01 -16.61 -5.25
C GLU A 256 -29.98 -15.42 -5.31
N THR A 257 -29.53 -14.17 -5.16
CA THR A 257 -30.41 -12.99 -4.97
C THR A 257 -30.39 -11.96 -6.11
N LYS A 258 -30.15 -12.40 -7.36
CA LYS A 258 -30.27 -11.56 -8.59
C LYS A 258 -31.70 -11.05 -8.87
N LYS A 259 -32.31 -10.28 -7.98
CA LYS A 259 -33.55 -9.53 -8.23
C LYS A 259 -33.34 -8.07 -7.86
N GLU A 260 -33.64 -7.24 -8.85
CA GLU A 260 -33.60 -5.79 -8.82
C GLU A 260 -34.20 -5.20 -7.52
N GLY A 261 -33.39 -4.42 -6.80
CA GLY A 261 -33.91 -3.25 -6.07
C GLY A 261 -34.18 -3.37 -4.58
N GLU A 262 -33.92 -4.49 -3.89
CA GLU A 262 -34.06 -4.56 -2.43
C GLU A 262 -32.92 -5.36 -1.79
N ASN A 263 -31.95 -4.65 -1.22
CA ASN A 263 -30.82 -5.20 -0.50
C ASN A 263 -31.28 -5.63 0.91
N TRP A 264 -31.75 -6.87 1.07
CA TRP A 264 -32.24 -7.39 2.35
C TRP A 264 -31.72 -8.81 2.64
N VAL A 265 -30.83 -8.84 3.65
CA VAL A 265 -30.52 -9.93 4.60
C VAL A 265 -29.68 -11.10 4.04
N TYR A 266 -28.57 -11.37 4.74
CA TYR A 266 -27.49 -12.37 4.50
C TYR A 266 -26.28 -11.90 3.67
N MET A 267 -25.75 -10.71 3.94
CA MET A 267 -24.39 -10.36 3.50
C MET A 267 -23.45 -10.46 4.71
N ASP A 268 -22.28 -11.09 4.56
CA ASP A 268 -21.24 -11.07 5.60
C ASP A 268 -20.45 -9.75 5.58
N TYR A 269 -20.50 -8.97 4.49
CA TYR A 269 -19.67 -7.76 4.29
C TYR A 269 -20.48 -6.54 3.82
N ASP A 270 -20.08 -5.35 4.28
CA ASP A 270 -20.60 -4.04 3.90
C ASP A 270 -19.45 -3.13 3.43
N PHE A 271 -19.76 -2.10 2.67
CA PHE A 271 -18.79 -1.12 2.18
C PHE A 271 -19.28 0.30 2.48
N PHE A 272 -18.45 1.05 3.20
CA PHE A 272 -18.81 2.41 3.62
C PHE A 272 -17.95 3.41 2.88
N TYR A 273 -18.59 4.43 2.30
CA TYR A 273 -17.87 5.61 1.83
C TYR A 273 -17.49 6.47 3.04
N VAL A 274 -16.19 6.66 3.26
CA VAL A 274 -15.69 7.58 4.28
C VAL A 274 -15.26 8.87 3.57
N PRO A 275 -16.09 9.94 3.58
CA PRO A 275 -15.63 11.24 3.11
C PRO A 275 -14.47 11.67 4.00
N VAL A 276 -13.33 11.98 3.40
CA VAL A 276 -12.17 12.49 4.14
C VAL A 276 -12.57 13.83 4.76
N THR A 277 -12.80 13.87 6.07
CA THR A 277 -12.96 15.15 6.77
C THR A 277 -11.58 15.76 6.99
N GLU A 278 -11.37 16.96 6.46
CA GLU A 278 -10.18 17.80 6.69
C GLU A 278 -9.80 17.78 8.19
N GLN A 279 -8.56 17.34 8.51
CA GLN A 279 -7.94 17.50 9.83
C GLN A 279 -7.13 18.79 9.89
#